data_AF-A0A9E5XZ05-F1
#
_entry.id   AF-A0A9E5XZ05-F1
#
_cell.length_a   1.000
_cell.length_b   1.000
_cell.length_c   1.000
_cell.angle_alpha   90.00
_cell.angle_beta   90.00
_cell.angle_gamma   90.00
#
_symmetry.space_group_name_H-M   'P 1'
#
loop_
_entity.id
_entity.type
_entity.pdbx_description
1 polymer ?
#
loop_
_entity_poly.entity_id
_entity_poly.type
_entity_poly.pdbx_seq_one_letter_code
_entity_poly.pdbx_strand_id
1 'polypeptide(L)'
;KDRISGRDKEKLMSFEDEAKGDEPPIPYSFKDYLELVDWAGRALRKEGRGYIKDNVPRLIKEIGMEPKGFLSFARSFLKEFGHAVGSPGALIRLREERLVRHLKGMRAARRVFVKKAA
;
A
#
# COMPACT_ATOMS: atom_id res chain seq x y z
N LYS A 1 12.36 -13.50 -17.06
CA LYS A 1 12.52 -12.10 -16.55
C LYS A 1 11.45 -11.32 -17.27
N ASP A 2 10.21 -11.59 -16.88
CA ASP A 2 9.06 -11.35 -17.76
C ASP A 2 8.64 -9.92 -17.49
N ARG A 3 9.17 -9.05 -18.35
CA ARG A 3 8.72 -7.67 -18.46
C ARG A 3 7.21 -7.75 -18.63
N ILE A 4 6.51 -6.88 -17.91
CA ILE A 4 5.10 -6.56 -18.14
C ILE A 4 5.03 -6.01 -19.58
N SER A 5 5.00 -6.91 -20.56
CA SER A 5 4.85 -6.62 -21.97
C SER A 5 3.36 -6.72 -22.27
N GLY A 6 2.75 -5.58 -22.60
CA GLY A 6 1.44 -5.55 -23.24
C GLY A 6 0.26 -5.74 -22.29
N ARG A 7 0.10 -4.85 -21.31
CA ARG A 7 -1.26 -4.39 -21.00
C ARG A 7 -1.39 -3.00 -21.59
N ASP A 8 -2.52 -2.73 -22.22
CA ASP A 8 -2.93 -1.39 -22.59
C ASP A 8 -2.63 -0.43 -21.43
N LYS A 9 -2.37 0.86 -21.71
CA LYS A 9 -2.29 1.87 -20.66
C LYS A 9 -3.68 2.00 -20.02
N GLU A 10 -4.07 1.01 -19.23
CA GLU A 10 -5.30 1.01 -18.45
C GLU A 10 -5.28 2.29 -17.64
N LYS A 11 -6.32 3.10 -17.84
CA LYS A 11 -6.49 4.35 -17.13
C LYS A 11 -6.45 4.03 -15.64
N LEU A 12 -5.54 4.69 -14.91
CA LEU A 12 -5.47 4.53 -13.47
C LEU A 12 -6.80 4.98 -12.85
N MET A 13 -7.29 4.21 -11.88
CA MET A 13 -8.46 4.61 -11.10
C MET A 13 -8.21 5.98 -10.45
N SER A 14 -9.19 6.87 -10.53
CA SER A 14 -9.17 8.17 -9.88
C SER A 14 -9.30 8.04 -8.36
N PHE A 15 -8.75 9.02 -7.64
CA PHE A 15 -9.09 9.25 -6.23
C PHE A 15 -10.53 9.79 -6.12
N GLU A 16 -11.16 9.62 -4.95
CA GLU A 16 -12.57 10.00 -4.76
C GLU A 16 -12.85 11.49 -5.01
N ASP A 17 -11.90 12.36 -4.69
CA ASP A 17 -11.95 13.81 -4.88
C ASP A 17 -11.61 14.25 -6.32
N GLU A 18 -11.02 13.35 -7.11
CA GLU A 18 -10.65 13.59 -8.51
C GLU A 18 -11.53 12.80 -9.50
N ALA A 19 -12.49 12.03 -9.00
CA ALA A 19 -13.35 11.18 -9.79
C ALA A 19 -14.19 11.99 -10.78
N LYS A 20 -14.03 11.72 -12.07
CA LYS A 20 -14.81 12.31 -13.17
C LYS A 20 -15.31 11.18 -14.06
N GLY A 21 -16.40 10.55 -13.64
CA GLY A 21 -17.05 9.45 -14.36
C GLY A 21 -17.75 8.48 -13.42
N ASP A 22 -18.33 7.43 -14.00
CA ASP A 22 -19.12 6.42 -13.28
C ASP A 22 -18.28 5.26 -12.72
N GLU A 23 -16.96 5.26 -12.98
CA GLU A 23 -16.05 4.25 -12.43
C GLU A 23 -15.90 4.44 -10.92
N PRO A 24 -15.93 3.35 -10.12
CA PRO A 24 -15.76 3.44 -8.68
C PRO A 24 -14.34 3.96 -8.35
N PRO A 25 -14.21 5.08 -7.63
CA PRO A 25 -12.91 5.64 -7.31
C PRO A 25 -12.21 4.88 -6.19
N ILE A 26 -10.93 5.16 -6.02
CA ILE A 26 -10.19 4.79 -4.81
C ILE A 26 -10.83 5.54 -3.63
N PRO A 27 -11.22 4.85 -2.54
CA PRO A 27 -11.95 5.44 -1.41
C PRO A 27 -11.03 6.23 -0.46
N TYR A 28 -10.19 7.09 -1.03
CA TYR A 28 -9.27 7.99 -0.36
C TYR A 28 -9.03 9.20 -1.26
N SER A 29 -8.77 10.36 -0.66
CA SER A 29 -8.46 11.56 -1.43
C SER A 29 -7.03 11.54 -2.00
N PHE A 30 -6.80 12.29 -3.07
CA PHE A 30 -5.45 12.51 -3.60
C PHE A 30 -4.55 13.16 -2.55
N LYS A 31 -5.12 14.05 -1.72
CA LYS A 31 -4.41 14.68 -0.61
C LYS A 31 -3.91 13.64 0.42
N ASP A 32 -4.73 12.67 0.80
CA ASP A 32 -4.32 11.61 1.74
C ASP A 32 -3.13 10.81 1.21
N TYR A 33 -3.11 10.55 -0.11
CA TYR A 33 -1.98 9.91 -0.78
C TYR A 33 -0.72 10.78 -0.74
N LEU A 34 -0.83 12.08 -1.04
CA LEU A 34 0.32 12.99 -0.97
C LEU A 34 0.87 13.13 0.45
N GLU A 35 0.02 13.20 1.47
CA GLU A 35 0.44 13.21 2.87
C GLU A 35 1.22 11.95 3.24
N LEU A 36 0.75 10.78 2.79
CA LEU A 36 1.45 9.52 2.96
C LEU A 36 2.84 9.53 2.31
N VAL A 37 2.91 9.96 1.05
CA VAL A 37 4.17 9.95 0.27
C VAL A 37 5.17 10.94 0.84
N ASP A 38 4.77 12.16 1.20
CA ASP A 38 5.66 13.16 1.81
C ASP A 38 6.18 12.67 3.17
N TRP A 39 5.30 12.12 4.02
CA TRP A 39 5.68 11.54 5.30
C TRP A 39 6.68 10.39 5.16
N ALA A 40 6.40 9.43 4.27
CA ALA A 40 7.28 8.30 4.01
C ALA A 40 8.63 8.75 3.44
N GLY A 41 8.62 9.68 2.47
CA GLY A 41 9.83 10.24 1.87
C GLY A 41 10.72 10.95 2.89
N ARG A 42 10.14 11.75 3.79
CA ARG A 42 10.89 12.41 4.87
C ARG A 42 11.48 11.41 5.86
N ALA A 43 10.71 10.39 6.24
CA ALA A 43 11.14 9.35 7.17
C ALA A 43 12.27 8.49 6.58
N LEU A 44 12.21 8.14 5.30
CA LEU A 44 13.25 7.36 4.62
C LEU A 44 14.51 8.17 4.29
N ARG A 45 14.40 9.49 4.05
CA ARG A 45 15.57 10.34 3.77
C ARG A 45 16.43 10.57 5.01
N LYS A 46 15.82 10.58 6.20
CA LYS A 46 16.50 10.83 7.47
C LYS A 46 16.97 9.54 8.14
N GLU A 47 17.91 8.82 7.55
CA GLU A 47 18.69 7.78 8.27
C GLU A 47 19.66 8.36 9.33
N GLY A 48 19.29 9.47 9.97
CA GLY A 48 20.07 10.14 11.00
C GLY A 48 19.17 10.98 11.88
N ARG A 49 18.98 10.51 13.12
CA ARG A 49 18.50 11.22 14.32
C ARG A 49 17.96 12.64 14.07
N GLY A 50 16.64 12.79 14.03
CA GLY A 50 16.03 14.12 14.21
C GLY A 50 14.72 14.29 13.46
N TYR A 51 13.62 14.00 14.16
CA TYR A 51 12.28 14.49 13.87
C TYR A 51 11.60 13.92 12.62
N ILE A 52 10.97 12.76 12.79
CA ILE A 52 9.71 12.44 12.10
C ILE A 52 8.65 13.23 12.88
N LYS A 53 8.00 14.19 12.23
CA LYS A 53 6.91 14.95 12.84
C LYS A 53 5.85 13.94 13.31
N ASP A 54 5.29 14.11 14.52
CA ASP A 54 4.35 13.18 15.19
C ASP A 54 3.05 12.86 14.43
N ASN A 55 2.88 13.41 13.22
CA ASN A 55 1.68 13.24 12.44
C ASN A 55 1.82 12.06 11.47
N VAL A 56 1.66 10.85 12.00
CA VAL A 56 1.40 9.66 11.19
C VAL A 56 0.17 9.93 10.33
N PRO A 57 0.25 9.79 8.99
CA PRO A 57 -0.89 9.99 8.11
C PRO A 57 -2.08 9.12 8.53
N ARG A 58 -3.27 9.70 8.52
CA ARG A 58 -4.52 9.00 8.86
C ARG A 58 -4.67 7.72 8.04
N LEU A 59 -4.31 7.80 6.76
CA LEU A 59 -4.36 6.71 5.78
C LEU A 59 -3.64 5.43 6.24
N ILE A 60 -2.49 5.53 6.91
CA ILE A 60 -1.76 4.35 7.43
C ILE A 60 -2.60 3.59 8.46
N LYS A 61 -3.27 4.32 9.35
CA LYS A 61 -4.10 3.73 10.41
C LYS A 61 -5.37 3.10 9.84
N GLU A 62 -6.02 3.75 8.88
CA GLU A 62 -7.26 3.26 8.27
C GLU A 62 -7.05 2.00 7.43
N ILE A 63 -5.95 1.93 6.69
CA ILE A 63 -5.56 0.72 5.95
C ILE A 63 -5.17 -0.42 6.92
N GLY A 64 -4.95 -0.12 8.20
CA GLY A 64 -4.59 -1.09 9.22
C GLY A 64 -3.11 -1.49 9.18
N MET A 65 -2.23 -0.56 8.82
CA MET A 65 -0.79 -0.77 8.83
C MET A 65 -0.16 -0.17 10.09
N GLU A 66 0.84 -0.85 10.63
CA GLU A 66 1.67 -0.31 11.70
C GLU A 66 2.68 0.68 11.10
N PRO A 67 2.76 1.95 11.57
CA PRO A 67 3.60 2.98 10.94
C PRO A 67 5.08 2.62 10.85
N LYS A 68 5.68 2.06 11.91
CA LYS A 68 7.10 1.67 11.89
C LYS A 68 7.33 0.50 10.94
N GLY A 69 6.41 -0.47 10.93
CA GLY A 69 6.34 -1.58 10.01
C GLY A 69 6.33 -1.07 8.57
N PHE A 70 5.37 -0.23 8.21
CA PHE A 70 5.30 0.38 6.88
C PHE A 70 6.63 1.02 6.48
N LEU A 71 7.21 1.87 7.32
CA LEU A 71 8.49 2.54 7.02
C LEU A 71 9.66 1.57 6.83
N SER A 72 9.73 0.50 7.63
CA SER A 72 10.76 -0.53 7.50
C SER A 72 10.69 -1.29 6.16
N PHE A 73 9.49 -1.36 5.55
CA PHE A 73 9.26 -2.01 4.27
C PHE A 73 9.13 -1.02 3.11
N ALA A 74 9.01 0.28 3.36
CA ALA A 74 8.71 1.26 2.33
C ALA A 74 9.76 1.30 1.19
N ARG A 75 11.05 1.04 1.49
CA ARG A 75 12.10 0.92 0.47
C ARG A 75 12.00 -0.34 -0.40
N SER A 76 11.51 -1.44 0.15
CA SER A 76 11.44 -2.75 -0.51
C SER A 76 10.01 -3.17 -0.83
N PHE A 77 9.04 -2.26 -0.70
CA PHE A 77 7.61 -2.57 -0.68
C PHE A 77 7.16 -3.34 -1.92
N LEU A 78 7.47 -2.82 -3.11
CA LEU A 78 7.16 -3.47 -4.38
C LEU A 78 7.93 -4.78 -4.58
N LYS A 79 9.16 -4.89 -4.05
CA LYS A 79 9.94 -6.13 -4.12
C LYS A 79 9.34 -7.22 -3.23
N GLU A 80 8.91 -6.88 -2.03
CA GLU A 80 8.39 -7.83 -1.04
C GLU A 80 6.97 -8.30 -1.37
N PHE A 81 6.09 -7.41 -1.80
CA PHE A 81 4.70 -7.72 -2.14
C PHE A 81 4.48 -8.18 -3.59
N GLY A 82 5.31 -7.73 -4.53
CA GLY A 82 5.13 -8.04 -5.96
C GLY A 82 3.93 -7.31 -6.55
N HIS A 83 2.86 -8.04 -6.85
CA HIS A 83 1.71 -7.53 -7.61
C HIS A 83 0.48 -7.21 -6.76
N ALA A 84 0.47 -7.56 -5.47
CA ALA A 84 -0.67 -7.37 -4.60
C ALA A 84 -0.23 -7.07 -3.17
N VAL A 85 -0.91 -6.11 -2.54
CA VAL A 85 -0.65 -5.65 -1.17
C VAL A 85 -1.95 -5.70 -0.40
N GLY A 86 -1.91 -6.19 0.83
CA GLY A 86 -3.10 -6.31 1.66
C GLY A 86 -2.82 -7.06 2.95
N SER A 87 -3.78 -7.03 3.86
CA SER A 87 -3.73 -7.85 5.08
C SER A 87 -3.65 -9.34 4.70
N PRO A 88 -3.12 -10.21 5.58
CA PRO A 88 -3.04 -11.63 5.30
C PRO A 88 -4.38 -12.25 4.86
N GLY A 89 -5.49 -11.83 5.46
CA GLY A 89 -6.83 -12.27 5.07
C GLY A 89 -7.24 -11.80 3.69
N ALA A 90 -6.94 -10.55 3.33
CA ALA A 90 -7.23 -10.01 2.00
C ALA A 90 -6.42 -10.72 0.91
N LEU A 91 -5.16 -11.06 1.17
CA LEU A 91 -4.31 -11.79 0.24
C LEU A 91 -4.77 -13.24 0.04
N ILE A 92 -5.31 -13.89 1.08
CA ILE A 92 -5.92 -15.23 0.96
C ILE A 92 -7.18 -15.17 0.09
N ARG A 93 -8.08 -14.21 0.35
CA ARG A 93 -9.29 -14.02 -0.47
C ARG A 93 -8.95 -13.75 -1.93
N LEU A 94 -8.00 -12.84 -2.18
CA LEU A 94 -7.55 -12.54 -3.54
C LEU A 94 -6.96 -13.76 -4.25
N ARG A 95 -6.25 -14.62 -3.52
CA ARG A 95 -5.71 -15.87 -4.05
C ARG A 95 -6.84 -16.81 -4.49
N GLU A 96 -7.88 -16.93 -3.67
CA GLU A 96 -9.07 -17.75 -3.95
C GLU A 96 -9.84 -17.20 -5.16
N GLU A 97 -10.12 -15.90 -5.18
CA GLU A 97 -10.82 -15.21 -6.29
C GLU A 97 -10.08 -15.34 -7.62
N ARG A 98 -8.74 -15.24 -7.61
CA ARG A 98 -7.93 -15.32 -8.84
C ARG A 98 -7.51 -16.76 -9.19
N LEU A 99 -7.85 -17.75 -8.38
CA LEU A 99 -7.46 -19.16 -8.55
C LEU A 99 -5.94 -19.35 -8.74
N VAL A 100 -5.12 -18.50 -8.11
CA VAL A 100 -3.66 -18.55 -8.26
C VAL A 100 -3.03 -19.43 -7.19
N ARG A 101 -2.06 -20.26 -7.58
CA ARG A 101 -1.40 -21.18 -6.62
C ARG A 101 -0.54 -20.46 -5.60
N HIS A 102 0.11 -19.36 -5.97
CA HIS A 102 1.06 -18.64 -5.12
C HIS A 102 0.90 -17.13 -5.26
N LEU A 103 0.85 -16.44 -4.12
CA LEU A 103 0.80 -14.99 -4.04
C LEU A 103 1.96 -14.50 -3.16
N LYS A 104 2.79 -13.61 -3.71
CA LYS A 104 3.95 -13.05 -3.01
C LYS A 104 3.48 -12.06 -1.92
N GLY A 105 4.31 -11.82 -0.92
CA GLY A 105 4.04 -10.76 0.06
C GLY A 105 3.39 -11.23 1.36
N MET A 106 3.01 -12.50 1.54
CA MET A 106 2.41 -12.97 2.81
C MET A 106 3.28 -12.72 4.04
N ARG A 107 4.61 -12.86 3.91
CA ARG A 107 5.54 -12.54 5.01
C ARG A 107 5.58 -11.04 5.31
N ALA A 108 5.56 -10.20 4.29
CA ALA A 108 5.51 -8.75 4.45
C ALA A 108 4.16 -8.30 5.03
N ALA A 109 3.05 -8.88 4.55
CA ALA A 109 1.70 -8.63 5.05
C ALA A 109 1.58 -8.87 6.55
N ARG A 110 2.13 -9.99 7.05
CA ARG A 110 2.13 -10.32 8.49
C ARG A 110 2.97 -9.37 9.35
N ARG A 111 3.90 -8.63 8.75
CA ARG A 111 4.78 -7.69 9.48
C ARG A 111 4.26 -6.25 9.42
N VAL A 112 3.60 -5.87 8.34
CA VAL A 112 3.15 -4.50 8.08
C VAL A 112 1.72 -4.27 8.57
N PHE A 113 0.83 -5.25 8.40
CA PHE A 113 -0.56 -5.11 8.80
C PHE A 113 -0.75 -5.57 10.24
N VAL A 114 -1.41 -4.73 11.04
CA VAL A 114 -1.83 -5.16 12.38
C VAL A 114 -2.89 -6.25 12.23
N LYS A 115 -2.91 -7.21 13.15
CA LYS A 115 -4.08 -8.10 13.26
C LYS A 115 -5.26 -7.19 13.56
N LYS A 116 -6.23 -7.06 12.64
CA LYS A 116 -7.54 -6.53 12.99
C LYS A 116 -8.02 -7.38 14.17
N ALA A 117 -8.25 -6.76 15.33
CA ALA A 117 -9.05 -7.40 16.35
C ALA A 117 -10.39 -7.73 15.69
N ALA A 118 -10.74 -9.01 15.71
CA ALA A 118 -12.00 -9.51 15.18
C ALA A 118 -13.17 -8.92 15.96
#